data_AF-A0A1I2WRR7-F1
#
_entry.id   AF-A0A1I2WRR7-F1
#
_cell.length_a   1.000
_cell.length_b   1.000
_cell.length_c   1.000
_cell.angle_alpha   90.00
_cell.angle_beta   90.00
_cell.angle_gamma   90.00
#
_symmetry.space_group_name_H-M   'P 1'
#
loop_
_entity.id
_entity.type
_entity.pdbx_description
1 polymer ?
#
loop_
_entity_poly.entity_id
_entity_poly.type
_entity_poly.pdbx_seq_one_letter_code
_entity_poly.pdbx_strand_id
1 'polypeptide(L)'
;MENDFENELIVRDFLARQRTTLANDRTLLSYIRTSLYFLVSGTALFEVKNLAHISDLGYLSLGLSAALLVIGFLNYFKVRRKLRKGRYHKM
;
A
#
# COMPACT_ATOMS: atom_id res chain seq x y z
N MET A 1 18.25 -32.93 23.19
CA MET A 1 18.48 -32.79 21.75
C MET A 1 17.20 -32.53 20.97
N GLU A 2 16.04 -33.06 21.35
CA GLU A 2 14.77 -32.88 20.62
C GLU A 2 14.15 -31.47 20.76
N ASN A 3 14.32 -30.80 21.91
CA ASN A 3 13.80 -29.45 22.17
C ASN A 3 14.49 -28.32 21.39
N ASP A 4 15.72 -28.52 20.92
CA ASP A 4 16.47 -27.50 20.18
C ASP A 4 15.98 -27.42 18.72
N PHE A 5 15.64 -28.56 18.12
CA PHE A 5 15.08 -28.64 16.77
C PHE A 5 13.68 -28.00 16.69
N GLU A 6 12.83 -28.23 17.69
CA GLU A 6 11.50 -27.60 17.81
C GLU A 6 11.60 -26.08 17.93
N ASN A 7 12.52 -25.56 18.77
CA ASN A 7 12.74 -24.12 18.90
C ASN A 7 13.26 -23.50 17.60
N GLU A 8 14.18 -24.16 16.90
CA GLU A 8 14.71 -23.67 15.63
C GLU A 8 13.61 -23.58 14.56
N LEU A 9 12.70 -24.58 14.50
CA LEU A 9 11.53 -24.57 13.62
C LEU A 9 10.58 -23.41 13.96
N ILE A 10 10.27 -23.18 15.25
CA ILE A 10 9.40 -22.08 15.71
C ILE A 10 9.99 -20.71 15.34
N VAL A 11 11.30 -20.50 15.55
CA VAL A 11 11.97 -19.23 15.22
C VAL A 11 11.98 -18.98 13.71
N ARG A 12 12.23 -20.03 12.89
CA ARG A 12 12.20 -19.92 11.43
C ARG A 12 10.83 -19.55 10.90
N ASP A 13 9.77 -20.14 11.42
CA ASP A 13 8.38 -19.83 11.04
C ASP A 13 7.99 -18.40 11.44
N PHE A 14 8.40 -17.96 12.63
CA PHE A 14 8.22 -16.58 13.07
C PHE A 14 8.93 -15.58 12.15
N LEU A 15 10.18 -15.86 11.79
CA LEU A 15 10.97 -15.01 10.91
C LEU A 15 10.45 -15.02 9.46
N ALA A 16 9.89 -16.14 8.99
CA ALA A 16 9.20 -16.23 7.70
C ALA A 16 7.92 -15.36 7.67
N ARG A 17 7.11 -15.38 8.75
CA ARG A 17 5.95 -14.50 8.90
C ARG A 17 6.31 -13.01 8.94
N GLN A 18 7.39 -12.65 9.63
CA GLN A 18 7.85 -11.26 9.63
C GLN A 18 8.27 -10.80 8.23
N ARG A 19 9.02 -11.61 7.49
CA ARG A 19 9.45 -11.28 6.11
C ARG A 19 8.28 -11.07 5.16
N THR A 20 7.24 -11.89 5.26
CA THR A 20 6.03 -11.73 4.44
C THR A 20 5.23 -10.48 4.82
N THR A 21 5.14 -10.16 6.11
CA THR A 21 4.47 -8.94 6.59
C THR A 21 5.20 -7.69 6.14
N LEU A 22 6.53 -7.66 6.28
CA LEU A 22 7.36 -6.54 5.85
C LEU A 22 7.30 -6.33 4.32
N ALA A 23 7.24 -7.41 3.54
CA ALA A 23 7.05 -7.33 2.10
C ALA A 23 5.68 -6.72 1.72
N ASN A 24 4.63 -7.03 2.48
CA ASN A 24 3.30 -6.48 2.28
C ASN A 24 3.23 -4.98 2.64
N ASP A 25 3.89 -4.57 3.73
CA ASP A 25 4.02 -3.15 4.11
C ASP A 25 4.81 -2.36 3.06
N ARG A 26 5.87 -2.95 2.49
CA ARG A 26 6.61 -2.35 1.37
C ARG A 26 5.71 -2.11 0.15
N THR A 27 4.90 -3.09 -0.22
CA THR A 27 3.96 -2.96 -1.35
C THR A 27 2.95 -1.86 -1.10
N LEU A 28 2.41 -1.78 0.12
CA LEU A 28 1.51 -0.71 0.54
C LEU A 28 2.17 0.68 0.43
N LEU A 29 3.37 0.84 0.97
CA LEU A 29 4.12 2.10 0.90
C LEU A 29 4.42 2.50 -0.56
N SER A 30 4.64 1.52 -1.44
CA SER A 30 4.82 1.76 -2.88
C SER A 30 3.55 2.33 -3.53
N TYR A 31 2.37 1.79 -3.20
CA TYR A 31 1.08 2.33 -3.66
C TYR A 31 0.82 3.75 -3.13
N ILE A 32 1.14 4.02 -1.87
CA ILE A 32 1.03 5.37 -1.29
C ILE A 32 1.95 6.33 -2.05
N ARG A 33 3.21 5.95 -2.25
CA ARG A 33 4.20 6.74 -2.98
C ARG A 33 3.74 7.07 -4.40
N THR A 34 3.28 6.10 -5.17
CA THR A 34 2.80 6.35 -6.54
C THR A 34 1.58 7.26 -6.55
N SER A 35 0.64 7.09 -5.62
CA SER A 35 -0.53 8.00 -5.50
C SER A 35 -0.13 9.45 -5.21
N LEU A 36 0.88 9.67 -4.36
CA LEU A 36 1.40 11.00 -4.04
C LEU A 36 2.09 11.64 -5.26
N TYR A 37 2.88 10.87 -6.03
CA TYR A 37 3.49 11.38 -7.25
C TYR A 37 2.44 11.81 -8.29
N PHE A 38 1.36 11.03 -8.47
CA PHE A 38 0.26 11.43 -9.33
C PHE A 38 -0.46 12.68 -8.83
N LEU A 39 -0.62 12.85 -7.52
CA LEU A 39 -1.21 14.05 -6.93
C LEU A 39 -0.34 15.29 -7.19
N VAL A 40 0.96 15.22 -6.92
CA VAL A 40 1.92 16.30 -7.16
C VAL A 40 2.03 16.63 -8.65
N SER A 41 2.05 15.61 -9.52
CA SER A 41 2.07 15.80 -10.97
C SER A 41 0.77 16.44 -11.47
N GLY A 42 -0.39 16.06 -10.93
CA GLY A 42 -1.68 16.68 -11.23
C GLY A 42 -1.76 18.15 -10.82
N THR A 43 -1.23 18.50 -9.63
CA THR A 43 -1.15 19.90 -9.19
C THR A 43 -0.16 20.71 -10.02
N ALA A 44 0.99 20.14 -10.42
CA ALA A 44 1.94 20.80 -11.30
C ALA A 44 1.36 21.05 -12.70
N LEU A 45 0.59 20.09 -13.23
CA LEU A 45 -0.15 20.29 -14.48
C LEU A 45 -1.23 21.37 -14.37
N PHE A 46 -1.85 21.52 -13.20
CA PHE A 46 -2.81 22.59 -12.93
C PHE A 46 -2.16 23.97 -13.01
N GLU A 47 -0.92 24.13 -12.53
CA GLU A 47 -0.17 25.38 -12.62
C GLU A 47 0.25 25.73 -14.07
N VAL A 48 0.47 24.71 -14.91
CA VAL A 48 0.79 24.85 -16.35
C VAL A 48 -0.44 25.26 -17.20
N LYS A 49 -1.67 25.24 -16.64
CA LYS A 49 -2.93 25.53 -17.35
C LYS A 49 -3.17 27.00 -17.79
N ASN A 50 -2.14 27.82 -17.98
CA ASN A 50 -2.31 29.08 -18.71
C ASN A 50 -2.53 28.87 -20.23
N LEU A 51 -2.58 27.62 -20.72
CA LEU A 51 -2.87 27.26 -22.10
C LEU A 51 -4.21 26.52 -22.17
N ALA A 52 -5.24 27.20 -22.70
CA ALA A 52 -6.66 26.85 -22.66
C ALA A 52 -7.05 25.45 -23.20
N HIS A 53 -6.14 24.71 -23.83
CA HIS A 53 -6.40 23.38 -24.41
C HIS A 53 -6.07 22.21 -23.47
N ILE A 54 -5.27 22.41 -22.41
CA ILE A 54 -4.81 21.34 -21.51
C ILE A 54 -5.75 21.19 -20.29
N SER A 55 -6.82 21.97 -20.22
CA SER A 55 -7.69 22.01 -19.04
C SER A 55 -8.38 20.67 -18.75
N ASP A 56 -8.79 19.94 -19.79
CA ASP A 56 -9.46 18.65 -19.64
C ASP A 56 -8.52 17.55 -19.12
N LEU A 57 -7.26 17.55 -19.59
CA LEU A 57 -6.23 16.62 -19.14
C LEU A 57 -5.91 16.79 -17.65
N GLY A 58 -5.89 18.04 -17.16
CA GLY A 58 -5.68 18.31 -15.74
C GLY A 58 -6.83 17.79 -14.86
N TYR A 59 -8.07 17.92 -15.30
CA TYR A 59 -9.24 17.35 -14.60
C TYR A 59 -9.20 15.82 -14.61
N LEU A 60 -8.81 15.21 -15.73
CA LEU A 60 -8.65 13.76 -15.85
C LEU A 60 -7.57 13.24 -14.88
N SER A 61 -6.43 13.93 -14.80
CA SER A 61 -5.32 13.60 -13.90
C SER A 61 -5.72 13.72 -12.42
N LEU A 62 -6.44 14.80 -12.06
CA LEU A 62 -7.01 14.98 -10.72
C LEU A 62 -7.99 13.85 -10.35
N GLY A 63 -8.88 13.48 -11.27
CA GLY A 63 -9.82 12.37 -11.10
C GLY A 63 -9.10 11.03 -10.91
N LEU A 64 -8.07 10.75 -11.72
CA LEU A 64 -7.24 9.54 -11.61
C LEU A 64 -6.48 9.50 -10.28
N SER A 65 -5.94 10.62 -9.82
CA SER A 65 -5.28 10.74 -8.50
C SER A 65 -6.25 10.40 -7.36
N ALA A 66 -7.44 11.00 -7.37
CA ALA A 66 -8.48 10.71 -6.37
C ALA A 66 -8.91 9.23 -6.40
N ALA A 67 -9.12 8.65 -7.59
CA ALA A 67 -9.46 7.25 -7.75
C ALA A 67 -8.36 6.31 -7.21
N LEU A 68 -7.09 6.60 -7.53
CA LEU A 68 -5.94 5.83 -7.02
C LEU A 68 -5.81 5.93 -5.50
N LEU A 69 -6.05 7.11 -4.92
CA LEU A 69 -6.07 7.29 -3.47
C LEU A 69 -7.18 6.46 -2.81
N VAL A 70 -8.40 6.48 -3.35
CA VAL A 70 -9.52 5.69 -2.83
C VAL A 70 -9.22 4.19 -2.93
N ILE A 71 -8.72 3.71 -4.09
CA ILE A 71 -8.33 2.30 -4.27
C ILE A 71 -7.22 1.92 -3.29
N GLY A 72 -6.21 2.77 -3.11
CA GLY A 72 -5.11 2.57 -2.16
C GLY A 72 -5.61 2.48 -0.72
N PHE A 73 -6.52 3.37 -0.32
CA PHE A 73 -7.12 3.39 1.02
C PHE A 73 -8.02 2.17 1.28
N LEU A 74 -8.81 1.75 0.28
CA LEU A 74 -9.62 0.54 0.35
C LEU A 74 -8.74 -0.72 0.47
N ASN A 75 -7.64 -0.80 -0.29
CA ASN A 75 -6.68 -1.90 -0.18
C ASN A 75 -6.01 -1.91 1.20
N TYR A 76 -5.58 -0.74 1.69
CA TYR A 76 -5.03 -0.61 3.05
C TYR A 76 -5.98 -1.17 4.09
N PHE A 77 -7.25 -0.73 4.07
CA PHE A 77 -8.26 -1.21 5.01
C PHE A 77 -8.56 -2.70 4.85
N LYS A 78 -8.59 -3.24 3.62
CA LYS A 78 -8.84 -4.66 3.34
C LYS A 78 -7.71 -5.55 3.87
N VAL A 79 -6.47 -5.12 3.67
CA VAL A 79 -5.27 -5.78 4.21
C VAL A 79 -5.24 -5.70 5.74
N ARG A 80 -5.50 -4.52 6.31
CA ARG A 80 -5.58 -4.33 7.77
C ARG A 80 -6.68 -5.17 8.42
N ARG A 81 -7.83 -5.34 7.75
CA ARG A 81 -8.92 -6.22 8.21
C ARG A 81 -8.55 -7.70 8.13
N LYS A 82 -7.87 -8.16 7.08
CA LYS A 82 -7.40 -9.56 6.97
C LYS A 82 -6.39 -9.90 8.07
N LEU A 83 -5.46 -8.98 8.36
CA LEU A 83 -4.50 -9.15 9.46
C LEU A 83 -5.18 -9.16 10.82
N ARG A 84 -6.26 -8.38 11.02
CA ARG A 84 -7.02 -8.39 12.29
C ARG A 84 -7.89 -9.63 12.48
N LYS A 85 -8.41 -10.26 11.41
CA LYS A 85 -9.17 -11.52 11.48
C LYS A 85 -8.30 -12.76 11.64
N GLY A 86 -7.05 -12.74 11.16
CA GLY A 86 -6.11 -13.87 11.32
C GLY A 86 -5.47 -14.01 12.71
N ARG A 87 -5.83 -13.14 13.67
CA ARG A 87 -5.21 -13.05 15.00
C ARG A 87 -6.14 -13.45 16.15
N TYR A 88 -7.11 -14.33 15.88
CA TYR A 88 -8.03 -14.89 16.87
C TYR A 88 -8.29 -16.39 16.69
N HIS A 89 -7.31 -17.15 16.19
CA HIS A 89 -7.38 -18.61 16.29
C HIS A 89 -6.05 -19.18 16.75
N LYS A 90 -6.02 -19.51 18.05
CA LYS A 90 -4.93 -20.12 18.82
C LYS A 90 -3.95 -19.12 19.48
N MET A 91 -4.38 -18.58 20.62
CA MET A 91 -3.64 -18.81 21.86
C MET A 91 -4.04 -20.20 22.36
#